data_AF-A0A4R4JRS8-F1
#
_entry.id   AF-A0A4R4JRS8-F1
#
_cell.length_a   1.000
_cell.length_b   1.000
_cell.length_c   1.000
_cell.angle_alpha   90.00
_cell.angle_beta   90.00
_cell.angle_gamma   90.00
#
_symmetry.space_group_name_H-M   'P 1'
#
loop_
_entity.id
_entity.type
_entity.pdbx_description
1 polymer ?
#
loop_
_entity_poly.entity_id
_entity_poly.type
_entity_poly.pdbx_seq_one_letter_code
_entity_poly.pdbx_strand_id
1 'polypeptide(L)'
;MTDIINPNNAIIKVNKALNEILSKCLNTSKQEPEQKPEQKIDIRFDLPEVNSIPSKPTVSVFLYDIHEDLQLRSAESRRYDPKNNLLLPGWVNINYNYLITYWHPIQPSSDSSNPDSKPDNQAARVMTGILNALINNRQLSKIPGAYTRVIPPQENLNSLGNFWQALGNRPRLSLLYSITAPVRLLNNKDFVKPISQISASVDQKSSLDSAQINQALSDKLCADLGGTEDVRLALAKVSLTTQPDMDKNGGQENENVILEVSGMTSSTYLQKIKDNVAEWKNNQSAIIEINGTGIMISEENYDQLIEI
;
A
#
# COMPACT_ATOMS: atom_id res chain seq x y z
N MET A 1 12.76 -13.80 -14.23
CA MET A 1 11.30 -13.67 -14.36
C MET A 1 10.71 -14.04 -13.02
N THR A 2 10.17 -13.09 -12.27
CA THR A 2 9.55 -13.36 -10.97
C THR A 2 8.17 -13.95 -11.23
N ASP A 3 7.94 -15.22 -10.89
CA ASP A 3 6.63 -15.85 -11.02
C ASP A 3 5.67 -15.28 -9.96
N ILE A 4 5.08 -14.11 -10.27
CA ILE A 4 4.09 -13.46 -9.41
C ILE A 4 2.83 -14.32 -9.39
N ILE A 5 2.38 -14.64 -8.18
CA ILE A 5 1.25 -15.52 -7.93
C ILE A 5 -0.06 -14.81 -8.29
N ASN A 6 -1.00 -15.54 -8.87
CA ASN A 6 -2.34 -15.02 -9.15
C ASN A 6 -3.11 -14.90 -7.82
N PRO A 7 -3.76 -13.76 -7.54
CA PRO A 7 -4.46 -13.53 -6.27
C PRO A 7 -5.54 -14.58 -5.98
N ASN A 8 -6.24 -15.07 -7.00
CA ASN A 8 -7.36 -15.99 -6.83
C ASN A 8 -6.97 -17.38 -6.35
N ASN A 9 -5.67 -17.73 -6.41
CA ASN A 9 -5.18 -19.05 -5.99
C ASN A 9 -3.92 -18.98 -5.15
N ALA A 10 -3.66 -17.85 -4.49
CA ALA A 10 -2.38 -17.61 -3.84
C ALA A 10 -2.10 -18.61 -2.71
N ILE A 11 -3.02 -18.73 -1.75
CA ILE A 11 -2.93 -19.71 -0.64
C ILE A 11 -2.83 -21.13 -1.19
N ILE A 12 -3.66 -21.48 -2.18
CA ILE A 12 -3.71 -22.83 -2.76
C ILE A 12 -2.37 -23.20 -3.40
N LYS A 13 -1.74 -22.27 -4.13
CA LYS A 13 -0.43 -22.50 -4.75
C LYS A 13 0.67 -22.74 -3.72
N VAL A 14 0.68 -21.95 -2.63
CA VAL A 14 1.64 -22.11 -1.54
C VAL A 14 1.42 -23.45 -0.83
N ASN A 15 0.18 -23.81 -0.49
CA ASN A 15 -0.16 -25.10 0.13
C ASN A 15 0.28 -26.28 -0.75
N LYS A 16 0.02 -26.23 -2.06
CA LYS A 16 0.45 -27.29 -2.99
C LYS A 16 1.98 -27.41 -3.06
N ALA A 17 2.70 -26.29 -3.10
CA ALA A 17 4.16 -26.30 -3.11
C ALA A 17 4.72 -26.93 -1.82
N LEU A 18 4.16 -26.58 -0.66
CA LEU A 18 4.56 -27.15 0.62
C LEU A 18 4.23 -28.64 0.71
N ASN A 19 3.04 -29.05 0.26
CA ASN A 19 2.64 -30.45 0.24
C ASN A 19 3.62 -31.32 -0.55
N GLU A 20 4.10 -30.85 -1.69
CA GLU A 20 5.01 -31.61 -2.55
C GLU A 20 6.38 -31.82 -1.89
N ILE A 21 6.91 -30.79 -1.23
CA ILE A 21 8.18 -30.87 -0.50
C ILE A 21 8.07 -31.90 0.63
N LEU A 22 7.01 -31.80 1.43
CA LEU A 22 6.78 -32.70 2.57
C LEU A 22 6.49 -34.12 2.09
N SER A 23 5.65 -34.28 1.07
CA SER A 23 5.33 -35.59 0.47
C SER A 23 6.58 -36.29 -0.06
N LYS A 24 7.49 -35.56 -0.70
CA LYS A 24 8.75 -36.14 -1.20
C LYS A 24 9.61 -36.65 -0.06
N CYS A 25 9.76 -35.88 1.01
CA CYS A 25 10.55 -36.28 2.16
C CYS A 25 9.96 -37.52 2.86
N LEU A 26 8.67 -37.48 3.20
CA LEU A 26 8.00 -38.55 3.94
C LEU A 26 7.84 -39.85 3.13
N ASN A 27 7.90 -39.79 1.79
CA ASN A 27 7.94 -40.99 0.95
C ASN A 27 9.34 -41.56 0.73
N THR A 28 10.40 -40.77 0.94
CA THR A 28 11.80 -41.19 0.71
C THR A 28 12.42 -41.87 1.94
N SER A 29 11.86 -41.65 3.14
CA SER A 29 12.27 -42.37 4.38
C SER A 29 11.98 -43.89 4.36
N LYS A 30 11.48 -44.44 3.24
CA LYS A 30 11.22 -45.87 3.01
C LYS A 30 12.48 -46.74 2.78
N GLN A 31 13.69 -46.20 2.95
CA GLN A 31 14.94 -46.85 2.49
C GLN A 31 15.96 -47.17 3.60
N GLU A 32 15.50 -47.63 4.77
CA GLU A 32 16.36 -48.41 5.67
C GLU A 32 15.87 -49.87 5.70
N PRO A 33 16.70 -50.85 5.29
CA PRO A 33 16.25 -52.19 4.88
C PRO A 33 15.87 -53.16 6.01
N GLU A 34 15.90 -52.76 7.29
CA GLU A 34 15.75 -53.71 8.40
C GLU A 34 14.58 -53.45 9.37
N GLN A 35 13.69 -52.50 9.09
CA GLN A 35 12.53 -52.27 9.96
C GLN A 35 11.19 -52.39 9.22
N LYS A 36 10.27 -53.10 9.89
CA LYS A 36 8.85 -53.36 9.61
C LYS A 36 8.20 -52.28 8.73
N PRO A 37 7.34 -52.62 7.73
CA PRO A 37 6.81 -51.65 6.77
C PRO A 37 6.22 -50.44 7.48
N GLU A 38 6.92 -49.30 7.38
CA GLU A 38 6.53 -48.08 8.07
C GLU A 38 5.16 -47.62 7.54
N GLN A 39 4.26 -47.40 8.48
CA GLN A 39 2.90 -46.96 8.21
C GLN A 39 2.91 -45.65 7.42
N LYS A 40 2.20 -45.61 6.28
CA LYS A 40 2.09 -44.42 5.44
C LYS A 40 1.62 -43.22 6.28
N ILE A 41 2.47 -42.20 6.38
CA ILE A 41 2.17 -40.95 7.09
C ILE A 41 1.27 -40.08 6.21
N ASP A 42 0.18 -39.60 6.79
CA ASP A 42 -0.77 -38.71 6.12
C ASP A 42 -0.34 -37.24 6.26
N ILE A 43 -0.65 -36.38 5.28
CA ILE A 43 -0.38 -34.94 5.33
C ILE A 43 -1.70 -34.21 5.21
N ARG A 44 -1.95 -33.30 6.15
CA ARG A 44 -3.20 -32.54 6.24
C ARG A 44 -2.92 -31.06 6.35
N PHE A 45 -3.84 -30.25 5.83
CA PHE A 45 -3.77 -28.78 5.89
C PHE A 45 -4.81 -28.18 6.86
N ASP A 46 -5.26 -29.01 7.80
CA ASP A 46 -6.14 -28.67 8.91
C ASP A 46 -5.51 -29.11 10.23
N LEU A 47 -6.05 -28.62 11.35
CA LEU A 47 -5.74 -29.19 12.67
C LEU A 47 -6.65 -30.40 12.90
N PRO A 48 -6.12 -31.51 13.44
CA PRO A 48 -6.95 -32.60 13.94
C PRO A 48 -7.91 -32.11 15.02
N GLU A 49 -9.09 -32.73 15.11
CA GLU A 49 -10.04 -32.40 16.17
C GLU A 49 -9.42 -32.61 17.55
N VAL A 50 -9.66 -31.66 18.46
CA VAL A 50 -9.05 -31.57 19.80
C VAL A 50 -9.15 -32.87 20.61
N ASN A 51 -10.22 -33.64 20.41
CA ASN A 51 -10.49 -34.88 21.13
C ASN A 51 -10.26 -36.16 20.30
N SER A 52 -9.91 -36.03 19.03
CA SER A 52 -9.70 -37.16 18.12
C SER A 52 -8.22 -37.31 17.83
N ILE A 53 -7.64 -38.44 18.22
CA ILE A 53 -6.30 -38.79 17.76
C ILE A 53 -6.46 -39.50 16.41
N PRO A 54 -5.84 -39.00 15.33
CA PRO A 54 -5.90 -39.65 14.04
C PRO A 54 -5.52 -41.13 14.15
N SER A 55 -6.30 -42.01 13.52
CA SER A 55 -6.04 -43.46 13.51
C SER A 55 -4.75 -43.85 12.77
N LYS A 56 -4.17 -42.90 12.01
CA LYS A 56 -2.92 -43.06 11.27
C LYS A 56 -1.94 -41.94 11.66
N PRO A 57 -0.63 -42.21 11.70
CA PRO A 57 0.40 -41.18 11.76
C PRO A 57 0.14 -40.06 10.76
N THR A 58 0.10 -38.83 11.26
CA THR A 58 -0.41 -37.68 10.52
C THR A 58 0.44 -36.45 10.80
N VAL A 59 0.85 -35.77 9.74
CA VAL A 59 1.47 -34.44 9.80
C VAL A 59 0.40 -33.40 9.49
N SER A 60 0.17 -32.49 10.44
CA SER A 60 -0.73 -31.36 10.27
C SER A 60 0.09 -30.12 9.94
N VAL A 61 -0.25 -29.47 8.83
CA VAL A 61 0.35 -28.24 8.31
C VAL A 61 -0.69 -27.14 8.42
N PHE A 62 -0.71 -26.46 9.54
CA PHE A 62 -1.75 -25.49 9.88
C PHE A 62 -1.30 -24.06 9.55
N LEU A 63 -2.02 -23.38 8.66
CA LEU A 63 -1.82 -21.95 8.37
C LEU A 63 -2.51 -21.13 9.45
N TYR A 64 -1.75 -20.54 10.37
CA TYR A 64 -2.32 -19.85 11.54
C TYR A 64 -2.41 -18.33 11.37
N ASP A 65 -1.60 -17.75 10.50
CA ASP A 65 -1.57 -16.30 10.27
C ASP A 65 -1.12 -15.95 8.84
N ILE A 66 -1.70 -14.88 8.30
CA ILE A 66 -1.39 -14.31 6.99
C ILE A 66 -1.35 -12.80 7.11
N HIS A 67 -0.22 -12.20 6.74
CA HIS A 67 -0.06 -10.74 6.73
C HIS A 67 0.90 -10.31 5.63
N GLU A 68 0.91 -9.02 5.30
CA GLU A 68 1.89 -8.46 4.37
C GLU A 68 3.27 -8.34 5.02
N ASP A 69 4.32 -8.76 4.31
CA ASP A 69 5.70 -8.57 4.74
C ASP A 69 6.19 -7.16 4.39
N LEU A 70 5.98 -6.24 5.33
CA LEU A 70 6.36 -4.83 5.18
C LEU A 70 7.86 -4.62 4.95
N GLN A 71 8.71 -5.55 5.41
CA GLN A 71 10.17 -5.45 5.24
C GLN A 71 10.58 -5.65 3.78
N LEU A 72 9.78 -6.39 3.01
CA LEU A 72 9.98 -6.62 1.59
C LEU A 72 9.14 -5.67 0.73
N ARG A 73 8.50 -4.66 1.32
CA ARG A 73 7.78 -3.62 0.58
C ARG A 73 8.79 -2.64 -0.02
N SER A 74 8.87 -2.62 -1.35
CA SER A 74 9.60 -1.61 -2.09
C SER A 74 8.66 -0.52 -2.60
N ALA A 75 9.18 0.70 -2.78
CA ALA A 75 8.47 1.79 -3.44
C ALA A 75 8.48 1.60 -4.97
N GLU A 76 7.93 0.49 -5.46
CA GLU A 76 7.83 0.23 -6.89
C GLU A 76 6.66 0.99 -7.52
N SER A 77 6.98 1.85 -8.48
CA SER A 77 5.98 2.46 -9.35
C SER A 77 5.29 1.41 -10.21
N ARG A 78 3.99 1.59 -10.44
CA ARG A 78 3.23 0.75 -11.37
C ARG A 78 3.83 0.88 -12.77
N ARG A 79 4.05 -0.27 -13.42
CA ARG A 79 4.58 -0.31 -14.78
C ARG A 79 3.48 0.04 -15.77
N TYR A 80 3.81 0.81 -16.79
CA TYR A 80 2.91 1.14 -17.89
C TYR A 80 3.11 0.16 -19.06
N ASP A 81 2.01 -0.33 -19.63
CA ASP A 81 2.00 -1.11 -20.86
C ASP A 81 1.55 -0.22 -22.03
N PRO A 82 2.47 0.23 -22.89
CA PRO A 82 2.17 1.14 -23.99
C PRO A 82 1.35 0.48 -25.11
N LYS A 83 1.33 -0.86 -25.20
CA LYS A 83 0.57 -1.55 -26.25
C LYS A 83 -0.92 -1.52 -25.97
N ASN A 84 -1.29 -1.63 -24.69
CA ASN A 84 -2.69 -1.69 -24.26
C ASN A 84 -3.17 -0.39 -23.60
N ASN A 85 -2.31 0.63 -23.49
CA ASN A 85 -2.56 1.88 -22.79
C ASN A 85 -3.03 1.68 -21.33
N LEU A 86 -2.40 0.73 -20.63
CA LEU A 86 -2.82 0.28 -19.30
C LEU A 86 -1.69 0.39 -18.29
N LEU A 87 -2.01 0.86 -17.09
CA LEU A 87 -1.14 0.68 -15.93
C LEU A 87 -1.29 -0.74 -15.41
N LEU A 88 -0.21 -1.51 -15.47
CA LEU A 88 -0.17 -2.87 -14.94
C LEU A 88 -0.46 -2.85 -13.43
N PRO A 89 -1.20 -3.84 -12.92
CA PRO A 89 -1.38 -3.98 -11.48
C PRO A 89 -0.03 -4.28 -10.82
N GLY A 90 0.15 -3.70 -9.64
CA GLY A 90 1.29 -4.00 -8.78
C GLY A 90 1.20 -5.41 -8.19
N TRP A 91 2.08 -5.67 -7.24
CA TRP A 91 2.15 -6.91 -6.49
C TRP A 91 2.51 -6.59 -5.04
N VAL A 92 2.14 -7.48 -4.13
CA VAL A 92 2.40 -7.37 -2.69
C VAL A 92 3.04 -8.65 -2.18
N ASN A 93 3.95 -8.51 -1.22
CA ASN A 93 4.59 -9.64 -0.57
C ASN A 93 3.74 -10.12 0.59
N ILE A 94 3.08 -11.27 0.44
CA ILE A 94 2.25 -11.85 1.50
C ILE A 94 3.06 -12.93 2.21
N ASN A 95 3.16 -12.80 3.53
CA ASN A 95 3.74 -13.80 4.42
C ASN A 95 2.66 -14.78 4.90
N TYR A 96 2.92 -16.07 4.74
CA TYR A 96 2.08 -17.17 5.16
C TYR A 96 2.82 -17.93 6.28
N ASN A 97 2.26 -17.93 7.48
CA ASN A 97 2.88 -18.56 8.64
C ASN A 97 2.23 -19.90 8.95
N TYR A 98 3.00 -20.97 8.83
CA TYR A 98 2.58 -22.34 9.06
C TYR A 98 3.12 -22.87 10.38
N LEU A 99 2.29 -23.65 11.05
CA LEU A 99 2.63 -24.48 12.18
C LEU A 99 2.55 -25.95 11.75
N ILE A 100 3.68 -26.64 11.77
CA ILE A 100 3.76 -28.04 11.37
C ILE A 100 3.91 -28.91 12.61
N THR A 101 2.98 -29.84 12.79
CA THR A 101 2.88 -30.72 13.97
C THR A 101 2.68 -32.17 13.57
N TYR A 102 3.14 -33.10 14.40
CA TYR A 102 2.99 -34.54 14.19
C TYR A 102 2.04 -35.18 15.21
N TRP A 103 1.10 -35.97 14.68
CA TRP A 103 0.02 -36.61 15.43
C TRP A 103 0.06 -38.11 15.17
N HIS A 104 0.15 -38.88 16.25
CA HIS A 104 0.03 -40.34 16.20
C HIS A 104 -0.71 -40.83 17.45
N PRO A 105 -1.34 -42.01 17.39
CA PRO A 105 -1.85 -42.67 18.58
C PRO A 105 -0.67 -42.98 19.50
N ILE A 106 -0.63 -42.32 20.66
CA ILE A 106 0.31 -42.62 21.73
C ILE A 106 -0.33 -43.77 22.53
N GLN A 107 0.38 -44.89 22.65
CA GLN A 107 -0.02 -45.89 23.63
C GLN A 107 0.39 -45.39 25.02
N PRO A 108 -0.57 -45.19 25.95
CA PRO A 108 -0.22 -44.74 27.29
C PRO A 108 0.59 -45.86 27.97
N SER A 109 1.81 -45.55 28.36
CA SER A 109 2.60 -46.42 29.24
C SER A 109 3.37 -45.57 30.24
N SER A 110 3.46 -46.03 31.47
CA SER A 110 4.24 -45.43 32.55
C SER A 110 5.75 -45.66 32.43
N ASP A 111 6.17 -46.56 31.53
CA ASP A 111 7.52 -47.12 31.55
C ASP A 111 8.39 -46.51 30.44
N SER A 112 9.64 -46.19 30.78
CA SER A 112 10.66 -45.66 29.86
C SER A 112 11.05 -46.62 28.72
N SER A 113 10.53 -47.86 28.75
CA SER A 113 10.72 -48.87 27.71
C SER A 113 9.81 -48.68 26.49
N ASN A 114 8.83 -47.76 26.56
CA ASN A 114 7.94 -47.47 25.45
C ASN A 114 8.74 -47.02 24.22
N PRO A 115 8.53 -47.61 23.03
CA PRO A 115 9.16 -47.12 21.80
C PRO A 115 8.91 -45.62 21.56
N ASP A 116 7.78 -45.06 22.01
CA ASP A 116 7.47 -43.63 21.87
C ASP A 116 8.28 -42.73 22.84
N SER A 117 8.85 -43.30 23.91
CA SER A 117 9.66 -42.57 24.90
C SER A 117 11.16 -42.68 24.65
N LYS A 118 11.58 -43.42 23.62
CA LYS A 118 13.00 -43.55 23.26
C LYS A 118 13.51 -42.31 22.52
N PRO A 119 14.83 -42.02 22.58
CA PRO A 119 15.43 -40.91 21.83
C PRO A 119 15.20 -40.98 20.32
N ASP A 120 15.09 -42.20 19.76
CA ASP A 120 14.86 -42.49 18.35
C ASP A 120 13.37 -42.73 18.02
N ASN A 121 12.46 -42.18 18.83
CA ASN A 121 11.02 -42.38 18.63
C ASN A 121 10.54 -41.93 17.24
N GLN A 122 9.39 -42.46 16.82
CA GLN A 122 8.83 -42.17 15.51
C GLN A 122 8.58 -40.68 15.31
N ALA A 123 8.12 -39.97 16.34
CA ALA A 123 7.88 -38.53 16.27
C ALA A 123 9.17 -37.75 15.94
N ALA A 124 10.29 -38.07 16.59
CA ALA A 124 11.58 -37.46 16.36
C ALA A 124 12.10 -37.75 14.95
N ARG A 125 11.98 -39.00 14.47
CA ARG A 125 12.39 -39.37 13.09
C ARG A 125 11.60 -38.60 12.04
N VAL A 126 10.28 -38.54 12.19
CA VAL A 126 9.40 -37.81 11.26
C VAL A 126 9.66 -36.31 11.29
N MET A 127 9.74 -35.70 12.47
CA MET A 127 9.99 -34.27 12.62
C MET A 127 11.40 -33.87 12.14
N THR A 128 12.39 -34.74 12.32
CA THR A 128 13.75 -34.55 11.75
C THR A 128 13.73 -34.60 10.23
N GLY A 129 12.97 -35.53 9.64
CA GLY A 129 12.76 -35.60 8.19
C GLY A 129 12.14 -34.31 7.66
N ILE A 130 11.05 -33.86 8.28
CA ILE A 130 10.38 -32.59 7.93
C ILE A 130 11.36 -31.42 8.04
N LEU A 131 12.09 -31.33 9.15
CA LEU A 131 13.07 -30.27 9.36
C LEU A 131 14.12 -30.23 8.24
N ASN A 132 14.69 -31.39 7.90
CA ASN A 132 15.64 -31.50 6.80
C ASN A 132 15.01 -31.10 5.46
N ALA A 133 13.75 -31.46 5.21
CA ALA A 133 13.05 -31.03 4.00
C ALA A 133 12.90 -29.51 3.94
N LEU A 134 12.50 -28.86 5.05
CA LEU A 134 12.33 -27.41 5.10
C LEU A 134 13.66 -26.67 4.96
N ILE A 135 14.71 -27.12 5.66
CA ILE A 135 16.05 -26.51 5.59
C ILE A 135 16.64 -26.65 4.18
N ASN A 136 16.45 -27.78 3.51
CA ASN A 136 16.98 -28.00 2.17
C ASN A 136 16.16 -27.31 1.07
N ASN A 137 14.90 -26.93 1.34
CA ASN A 137 14.03 -26.24 0.40
C ASN A 137 13.78 -24.78 0.83
N ARG A 138 14.86 -24.01 1.03
CA ARG A 138 14.75 -22.57 1.34
C ARG A 138 14.14 -21.74 0.21
N GLN A 139 14.23 -22.25 -1.01
CA GLN A 139 13.55 -21.71 -2.18
C GLN A 139 12.54 -22.75 -2.65
N LEU A 140 11.28 -22.35 -2.77
CA LEU A 140 10.22 -23.21 -3.30
C LEU A 140 10.42 -23.31 -4.82
N SER A 141 10.74 -24.50 -5.32
CA SER A 141 11.01 -24.71 -6.76
C SER A 141 9.88 -24.27 -7.69
N LYS A 142 8.62 -24.32 -7.21
CA LYS A 142 7.43 -23.87 -7.94
C LYS A 142 7.10 -22.39 -7.78
N ILE A 143 7.78 -21.70 -6.86
CA ILE A 143 7.61 -20.28 -6.59
C ILE A 143 9.02 -19.69 -6.39
N PRO A 144 9.81 -19.54 -7.47
CA PRO A 144 11.22 -19.14 -7.39
C PRO A 144 11.43 -17.74 -6.80
N GLY A 145 10.39 -16.90 -6.71
CA GLY A 145 10.39 -15.60 -6.04
C GLY A 145 9.94 -15.63 -4.57
N ALA A 146 9.60 -16.79 -4.02
CA ALA A 146 9.23 -16.91 -2.61
C ALA A 146 10.47 -16.96 -1.71
N TYR A 147 10.41 -16.19 -0.63
CA TYR A 147 11.39 -16.21 0.44
C TYR A 147 10.85 -17.03 1.61
N THR A 148 11.65 -17.92 2.19
CA THR A 148 11.19 -18.78 3.28
C THR A 148 12.06 -18.62 4.51
N ARG A 149 11.44 -18.66 5.69
CA ARG A 149 12.12 -18.62 7.00
C ARG A 149 11.79 -19.91 7.74
N VAL A 150 12.81 -20.71 7.99
CA VAL A 150 12.70 -21.98 8.73
C VAL A 150 12.99 -21.71 10.19
N ILE A 151 12.02 -21.96 11.08
CA ILE A 151 12.12 -21.78 12.54
C ILE A 151 12.60 -20.36 12.89
N PRO A 152 11.81 -19.32 12.61
CA PRO A 152 12.14 -17.98 13.10
C PRO A 152 12.19 -17.99 14.64
N PRO A 153 13.13 -17.27 15.29
CA PRO A 153 13.30 -17.24 16.75
C PRO A 153 12.19 -16.46 17.48
N GLN A 154 11.02 -16.29 16.86
CA GLN A 154 9.98 -15.36 17.27
C GLN A 154 9.08 -15.89 18.39
N GLU A 155 9.17 -17.17 18.75
CA GLU A 155 8.28 -17.74 19.75
C GLU A 155 8.80 -17.64 21.18
N ASN A 156 8.07 -16.87 21.97
CA ASN A 156 8.09 -16.95 23.41
C ASN A 156 7.30 -18.20 23.85
N LEU A 157 7.87 -18.98 24.78
CA LEU A 157 7.23 -20.18 25.36
C LEU A 157 5.81 -19.90 25.89
N ASN A 158 5.53 -18.67 26.35
CA ASN A 158 4.22 -18.24 26.81
C ASN A 158 3.13 -18.27 25.71
N SER A 159 3.50 -17.93 24.47
CA SER A 159 2.57 -17.94 23.33
C SER A 159 2.22 -19.37 22.91
N LEU A 160 3.23 -20.24 22.84
CA LEU A 160 3.06 -21.65 22.49
C LEU A 160 2.26 -22.40 23.58
N GLY A 161 2.45 -22.04 24.85
CA GLY A 161 1.65 -22.56 25.96
C GLY A 161 0.15 -22.26 25.80
N ASN A 162 -0.21 -21.01 25.51
CA ASN A 162 -1.60 -20.62 25.27
C ASN A 162 -2.21 -21.36 24.06
N PHE A 163 -1.44 -21.53 22.98
CA PHE A 163 -1.87 -22.27 21.81
C PHE A 163 -2.21 -23.74 22.15
N TRP A 164 -1.34 -24.43 22.89
CA TRP A 164 -1.59 -25.80 23.29
C TRP A 164 -2.73 -25.94 24.30
N GLN A 165 -2.95 -24.94 25.15
CA GLN A 165 -4.13 -24.91 26.01
C GLN A 165 -5.42 -24.85 25.20
N ALA A 166 -5.47 -24.00 24.17
CA ALA A 166 -6.61 -23.92 23.26
C ALA A 166 -6.85 -25.22 22.48
N LEU A 167 -5.80 -26.00 22.22
CA LEU A 167 -5.86 -27.33 21.56
C LEU A 167 -6.01 -28.51 22.53
N GLY A 168 -6.56 -28.28 23.72
CA GLY A 168 -6.91 -29.35 24.65
C GLY A 168 -5.76 -29.86 25.52
N ASN A 169 -4.79 -28.99 25.83
CA ASN A 169 -3.70 -29.24 26.78
C ASN A 169 -2.77 -30.41 26.39
N ARG A 170 -2.49 -30.57 25.09
CA ARG A 170 -1.61 -31.63 24.57
C ARG A 170 -0.39 -31.02 23.87
N PRO A 171 0.65 -30.60 24.61
CA PRO A 171 1.83 -30.00 24.01
C PRO A 171 2.53 -31.01 23.10
N ARG A 172 2.93 -30.54 21.91
CA ARG A 172 3.72 -31.31 20.94
C ARG A 172 4.85 -30.44 20.40
N LEU A 173 5.87 -31.10 19.84
CA LEU A 173 6.87 -30.40 19.05
C LEU A 173 6.19 -29.75 17.83
N SER A 174 6.44 -28.46 17.65
CA SER A 174 5.96 -27.68 16.51
C SER A 174 7.13 -27.10 15.74
N LEU A 175 7.04 -27.13 14.42
CA LEU A 175 7.97 -26.41 13.54
C LEU A 175 7.23 -25.26 12.88
N LEU A 176 7.75 -24.06 13.09
CA LEU A 176 7.24 -22.86 12.44
C LEU A 176 7.94 -22.67 11.11
N TYR A 177 7.15 -22.33 10.11
CA TYR A 177 7.64 -22.10 8.77
C TYR A 177 6.89 -20.93 8.15
N SER A 178 7.63 -19.86 7.83
CA SER A 178 7.08 -18.67 7.18
C SER A 178 7.48 -18.67 5.72
N ILE A 179 6.51 -18.40 4.84
CA ILE A 179 6.72 -18.30 3.39
C ILE A 179 6.23 -16.92 2.98
N THR A 180 7.11 -16.03 2.53
CA THR A 180 6.73 -14.79 1.87
C THR A 180 6.71 -14.99 0.37
N ALA A 181 5.56 -14.74 -0.27
CA ALA A 181 5.42 -14.89 -1.71
C ALA A 181 4.79 -13.66 -2.38
N PRO A 182 5.25 -13.29 -3.60
CA PRO A 182 4.70 -12.16 -4.34
C PRO A 182 3.34 -12.50 -4.93
N VAL A 183 2.31 -11.72 -4.58
CA VAL A 183 0.94 -11.89 -5.06
C VAL A 183 0.52 -10.66 -5.87
N ARG A 184 0.02 -10.88 -7.09
CA ARG A 184 -0.42 -9.80 -7.98
C ARG A 184 -1.70 -9.16 -7.43
N LEU A 185 -1.80 -7.84 -7.50
CA LEU A 185 -3.05 -7.14 -7.23
C LEU A 185 -4.07 -7.37 -8.35
N LEU A 186 -5.35 -7.22 -8.02
CA LEU A 186 -6.41 -7.25 -9.01
C LEU A 186 -6.25 -6.09 -9.99
N ASN A 187 -6.50 -6.35 -11.27
CA ASN A 187 -6.35 -5.35 -12.31
C ASN A 187 -7.63 -4.51 -12.43
N ASN A 188 -7.57 -3.23 -12.04
CA ASN A 188 -8.69 -2.31 -12.14
C ASN A 188 -8.85 -1.66 -13.52
N LYS A 189 -8.16 -2.16 -14.56
CA LYS A 189 -8.18 -1.62 -15.94
C LYS A 189 -8.00 -0.11 -15.97
N ASP A 190 -6.92 0.33 -15.35
CA ASP A 190 -6.56 1.74 -15.24
C ASP A 190 -5.90 2.20 -16.54
N PHE A 191 -6.68 2.89 -17.38
CA PHE A 191 -6.26 3.34 -18.70
C PHE A 191 -5.60 4.71 -18.62
N VAL A 192 -4.36 4.80 -19.11
CA VAL A 192 -3.61 6.06 -19.19
C VAL A 192 -3.19 6.25 -20.62
N LYS A 193 -3.54 7.41 -21.21
CA LYS A 193 -3.11 7.75 -22.56
C LYS A 193 -1.61 8.04 -22.56
N PRO A 194 -0.83 7.49 -23.51
CA PRO A 194 0.58 7.80 -23.61
C PRO A 194 0.76 9.27 -24.02
N ILE A 195 1.83 9.88 -23.55
CA ILE A 195 2.24 11.21 -24.02
C ILE A 195 2.72 11.06 -25.46
N SER A 196 1.97 11.65 -26.40
CA SER A 196 2.28 11.60 -27.84
C SER A 196 3.16 12.76 -28.31
N GLN A 197 3.04 13.91 -27.66
CA GLN A 197 3.76 15.12 -28.02
C GLN A 197 4.06 15.94 -26.76
N ILE A 198 5.24 16.53 -26.73
CA ILE A 198 5.66 17.49 -25.71
C ILE A 198 5.91 18.80 -26.44
N SER A 199 5.25 19.87 -26.00
CA SER A 199 5.49 21.24 -26.46
C SER A 199 5.84 22.12 -25.26
N ALA A 200 6.80 23.01 -25.45
CA ALA A 200 7.19 23.99 -24.45
C ALA A 200 7.41 25.34 -25.14
N SER A 201 6.98 26.42 -24.49
CA SER A 201 7.29 27.80 -24.87
C SER A 201 8.13 28.45 -23.77
N VAL A 202 8.89 29.49 -24.15
CA VAL A 202 9.67 30.30 -23.22
C VAL A 202 9.28 31.74 -23.46
N ASP A 203 8.61 32.33 -22.47
CA ASP A 203 8.18 33.72 -22.50
C ASP A 203 8.97 34.54 -21.50
N GLN A 204 9.24 35.81 -21.83
CA GLN A 204 9.93 36.71 -20.92
C GLN A 204 8.96 37.12 -19.80
N LYS A 205 9.29 36.73 -18.56
CA LYS A 205 8.51 37.14 -17.39
C LYS A 205 8.62 38.65 -17.18
N SER A 206 7.49 39.31 -16.90
CA SER A 206 7.44 40.72 -16.49
C SER A 206 8.33 40.95 -15.25
N SER A 207 8.86 42.17 -15.12
CA SER A 207 9.65 42.57 -13.95
C SER A 207 8.78 42.80 -12.71
N LEU A 208 7.47 42.90 -12.88
CA LEU A 208 6.51 43.06 -11.81
C LEU A 208 6.24 41.73 -11.12
N ASP A 209 6.29 41.75 -9.79
CA ASP A 209 5.88 40.60 -9.00
C ASP A 209 4.37 40.62 -8.77
N SER A 210 3.75 39.44 -8.86
CA SER A 210 2.33 39.24 -8.54
C SER A 210 1.94 39.81 -7.18
N ALA A 211 2.83 39.77 -6.17
CA ALA A 211 2.59 40.36 -4.87
C ALA A 211 2.47 41.89 -4.91
N GLN A 212 3.26 42.57 -5.77
CA GLN A 212 3.20 44.02 -5.94
C GLN A 212 1.89 44.44 -6.60
N ILE A 213 1.46 43.69 -7.62
CA ILE A 213 0.17 43.91 -8.30
C ILE A 213 -0.98 43.70 -7.32
N ASN A 214 -0.99 42.59 -6.59
CA ASN A 214 -2.03 42.27 -5.60
C ASN A 214 -2.16 43.35 -4.53
N GLN A 215 -1.04 43.84 -4.00
CA GLN A 215 -1.04 44.90 -2.99
C GLN A 215 -1.60 46.21 -3.55
N ALA A 216 -1.13 46.63 -4.72
CA ALA A 216 -1.59 47.86 -5.36
C ALA A 216 -3.09 47.81 -5.72
N LEU A 217 -3.58 46.66 -6.18
CA LEU A 217 -5.02 46.44 -6.42
C LEU A 217 -5.82 46.45 -5.11
N SER A 218 -5.28 45.90 -4.02
CA SER A 218 -5.94 45.93 -2.71
C SER A 218 -6.07 47.36 -2.17
N ASP A 219 -5.01 48.15 -2.30
CA ASP A 219 -5.00 49.55 -1.89
C ASP A 219 -5.96 50.39 -2.75
N LYS A 220 -6.01 50.10 -4.06
CA LYS A 220 -6.95 50.71 -5.00
C LYS A 220 -8.40 50.36 -4.68
N LEU A 221 -8.70 49.09 -4.37
CA LEU A 221 -10.05 48.66 -3.97
C LEU A 221 -10.49 49.37 -2.69
N CYS A 222 -9.58 49.48 -1.72
CA CYS A 222 -9.84 50.20 -0.49
C CYS A 222 -10.14 51.68 -0.75
N ALA A 223 -9.41 52.32 -1.66
CA ALA A 223 -9.63 53.71 -2.04
C ALA A 223 -10.97 53.92 -2.76
N ASP A 224 -11.31 53.05 -3.72
CA ASP A 224 -12.55 53.16 -4.52
C ASP A 224 -13.81 52.90 -3.67
N LEU A 225 -13.70 52.10 -2.61
CA LEU A 225 -14.75 51.91 -1.60
C LEU A 225 -14.84 53.04 -0.56
N GLY A 226 -14.05 54.10 -0.69
CA GLY A 226 -14.10 55.32 0.13
C GLY A 226 -12.99 55.47 1.18
N GLY A 227 -12.05 54.53 1.27
CA GLY A 227 -10.81 54.68 2.07
C GLY A 227 -10.98 54.77 3.58
N THR A 228 -12.17 54.46 4.12
CA THR A 228 -12.46 54.53 5.56
C THR A 228 -11.92 53.32 6.33
N GLU A 229 -11.77 53.46 7.64
CA GLU A 229 -11.28 52.35 8.49
C GLU A 229 -12.26 51.16 8.50
N ASP A 230 -13.57 51.42 8.38
CA ASP A 230 -14.59 50.38 8.26
C ASP A 230 -14.43 49.56 6.98
N VAL A 231 -14.05 50.20 5.87
CA VAL A 231 -13.74 49.53 4.60
C VAL A 231 -12.49 48.66 4.75
N ARG A 232 -11.44 49.16 5.40
CA ARG A 232 -10.22 48.38 5.67
C ARG A 232 -10.51 47.14 6.50
N LEU A 233 -11.35 47.26 7.53
CA LEU A 233 -11.79 46.12 8.33
C LEU A 233 -12.62 45.13 7.51
N ALA A 234 -13.51 45.61 6.64
CA ALA A 234 -14.32 44.77 5.75
C ALA A 234 -13.49 44.04 4.66
N LEU A 235 -12.35 44.60 4.27
CA LEU A 235 -11.39 44.01 3.32
C LEU A 235 -10.28 43.21 4.00
N ALA A 236 -10.12 43.26 5.32
CA ALA A 236 -9.00 42.62 6.04
C ALA A 236 -8.93 41.09 5.88
N LYS A 237 -10.05 40.45 5.51
CA LYS A 237 -10.15 39.01 5.21
C LYS A 237 -10.43 38.73 3.74
N VAL A 238 -10.29 39.72 2.87
CA VAL A 238 -10.40 39.60 1.42
C VAL A 238 -9.00 39.61 0.84
N SER A 239 -8.71 38.65 -0.05
CA SER A 239 -7.44 38.52 -0.75
C SER A 239 -7.67 38.64 -2.24
N LEU A 240 -6.85 39.48 -2.88
CA LEU A 240 -6.83 39.70 -4.31
C LEU A 240 -5.60 38.99 -4.86
N THR A 241 -5.80 37.95 -5.66
CA THR A 241 -4.70 37.20 -6.29
C THR A 241 -4.79 37.32 -7.80
N THR A 242 -3.67 37.69 -8.42
CA THR A 242 -3.58 37.88 -9.87
C THR A 242 -2.81 36.75 -10.53
N GLN A 243 -3.27 36.36 -11.72
CA GLN A 243 -2.53 35.51 -12.64
C GLN A 243 -2.38 36.23 -13.98
N PRO A 244 -1.21 36.18 -14.63
CA PRO A 244 -1.03 36.82 -15.93
C PRO A 244 -1.89 36.13 -17.00
N ASP A 245 -2.58 36.93 -17.81
CA ASP A 245 -3.33 36.45 -18.97
C ASP A 245 -2.39 36.26 -20.16
N MET A 246 -1.83 35.05 -20.28
CA MET A 246 -0.80 34.72 -21.27
C MET A 246 -1.29 34.89 -22.72
N ASP A 247 -2.59 34.83 -22.98
CA ASP A 247 -3.15 34.97 -24.33
C ASP A 247 -3.23 36.43 -24.78
N LYS A 248 -3.30 37.39 -23.83
CA LYS A 248 -3.45 38.83 -24.10
C LYS A 248 -2.17 39.64 -23.90
N ASN A 249 -1.15 39.08 -23.25
CA ASN A 249 0.10 39.79 -22.92
C ASN A 249 1.17 39.82 -24.03
N GLY A 250 0.76 39.70 -25.30
CA GLY A 250 1.63 39.63 -26.48
C GLY A 250 2.32 40.95 -26.90
N GLY A 251 2.97 41.66 -25.96
CA GLY A 251 3.94 42.73 -26.26
C GLY A 251 3.47 44.18 -26.08
N GLN A 252 2.55 44.46 -25.15
CA GLN A 252 2.07 45.82 -24.88
C GLN A 252 2.68 46.43 -23.60
N GLU A 253 2.63 47.76 -23.49
CA GLU A 253 2.99 48.55 -22.28
C GLU A 253 2.11 48.20 -21.06
N ASN A 254 1.00 47.50 -21.28
CA ASN A 254 0.06 47.08 -20.25
C ASN A 254 0.07 45.57 -20.03
N GLU A 255 -0.04 45.16 -18.78
CA GLU A 255 -0.13 43.76 -18.34
C GLU A 255 -1.58 43.43 -18.01
N ASN A 256 -2.14 42.47 -18.75
CA ASN A 256 -3.45 41.91 -18.51
C ASN A 256 -3.36 40.80 -17.46
N VAL A 257 -4.20 40.90 -16.44
CA VAL A 257 -4.27 39.93 -15.35
C VAL A 257 -5.70 39.42 -15.15
N ILE A 258 -5.79 38.14 -14.83
CA ILE A 258 -7.00 37.50 -14.30
C ILE A 258 -6.99 37.72 -12.79
N LEU A 259 -8.04 38.35 -12.27
CA LEU A 259 -8.18 38.66 -10.85
C LEU A 259 -9.08 37.63 -10.16
N GLU A 260 -8.53 36.92 -9.18
CA GLU A 260 -9.30 36.06 -8.27
C GLU A 260 -9.48 36.79 -6.93
N VAL A 261 -10.74 37.00 -6.55
CA VAL A 261 -11.13 37.59 -5.28
C VAL A 261 -11.62 36.48 -4.38
N SER A 262 -10.93 36.29 -3.26
CA SER A 262 -11.23 35.22 -2.29
C SER A 262 -11.28 35.76 -0.87
N GLY A 263 -11.94 35.01 0.02
CA GLY A 263 -11.96 35.31 1.45
C GLY A 263 -13.35 35.66 1.96
N MET A 264 -13.43 36.51 2.97
CA MET A 264 -14.67 36.79 3.69
C MET A 264 -14.91 38.27 3.88
N THR A 265 -16.16 38.70 3.68
CA THR A 265 -16.58 40.09 3.90
C THR A 265 -18.04 40.14 4.37
N SER A 266 -18.48 41.27 4.91
CA SER A 266 -19.88 41.45 5.32
C SER A 266 -20.81 41.65 4.11
N SER A 267 -22.08 41.27 4.28
CA SER A 267 -23.17 41.51 3.32
C SER A 267 -23.18 42.92 2.68
N THR A 268 -22.94 43.95 3.49
CA THR A 268 -22.92 45.36 3.08
C THR A 268 -21.85 45.69 2.02
N TYR A 269 -20.72 44.99 2.03
CA TYR A 269 -19.57 45.26 1.17
C TYR A 269 -19.41 44.24 0.04
N LEU A 270 -20.03 43.06 0.14
CA LEU A 270 -19.94 42.03 -0.90
C LEU A 270 -20.35 42.55 -2.28
N GLN A 271 -21.54 43.16 -2.39
CA GLN A 271 -22.02 43.67 -3.67
C GLN A 271 -21.17 44.84 -4.16
N LYS A 272 -20.75 45.73 -3.24
CA LYS A 272 -19.91 46.88 -3.58
C LYS A 272 -18.54 46.46 -4.14
N ILE A 273 -17.94 45.40 -3.59
CA ILE A 273 -16.67 44.84 -4.10
C ILE A 273 -16.86 44.30 -5.52
N LYS A 274 -17.93 43.52 -5.74
CA LYS A 274 -18.25 42.96 -7.07
C LYS A 274 -18.51 44.06 -8.10
N ASP A 275 -19.24 45.10 -7.73
CA ASP A 275 -19.55 46.21 -8.63
C ASP A 275 -18.28 46.99 -9.03
N ASN A 276 -17.38 47.27 -8.07
CA ASN A 276 -16.12 47.97 -8.35
C ASN A 276 -15.19 47.15 -9.24
N VAL A 277 -15.01 45.86 -8.94
CA VAL A 277 -14.15 44.99 -9.75
C VAL A 277 -14.74 44.77 -11.15
N ALA A 278 -16.07 44.69 -11.28
CA ALA A 278 -16.73 44.66 -12.59
C ALA A 278 -16.53 45.97 -13.38
N GLU A 279 -16.53 47.12 -12.70
CA GLU A 279 -16.20 48.41 -13.33
C GLU A 279 -14.75 48.42 -13.82
N TRP A 280 -13.81 47.89 -13.02
CA TRP A 280 -12.41 47.79 -13.41
C TRP A 280 -12.18 46.96 -14.67
N LYS A 281 -12.89 45.83 -14.85
CA LYS A 281 -12.83 45.07 -16.10
C LYS A 281 -13.47 45.80 -17.28
N ASN A 282 -14.60 46.48 -17.06
CA ASN A 282 -15.31 47.17 -18.13
C ASN A 282 -14.55 48.42 -18.61
N ASN A 283 -13.69 48.99 -17.76
CA ASN A 283 -12.81 50.08 -18.13
C ASN A 283 -11.66 49.55 -19.01
N GLN A 284 -11.64 49.98 -20.27
CA GLN A 284 -10.60 49.63 -21.26
C GLN A 284 -9.26 50.36 -21.02
N SER A 285 -9.02 50.86 -19.81
CA SER A 285 -7.84 51.63 -19.42
C SER A 285 -7.14 50.97 -18.24
N ALA A 286 -5.84 51.24 -18.08
CA ALA A 286 -5.09 50.78 -16.91
C ALA A 286 -5.75 51.26 -15.60
N ILE A 287 -6.02 50.32 -14.69
CA ILE A 287 -6.66 50.60 -13.40
C ILE A 287 -5.65 51.20 -12.42
N ILE A 288 -4.43 50.70 -12.50
CA ILE A 288 -3.26 51.14 -11.75
C ILE A 288 -2.03 51.10 -12.67
N GLU A 289 -1.05 51.93 -12.37
CA GLU A 289 0.23 51.94 -13.07
C GLU A 289 1.34 51.64 -12.06
N ILE A 290 2.14 50.62 -12.32
CA ILE A 290 3.25 50.21 -11.46
C ILE A 290 4.53 50.26 -12.29
N ASN A 291 5.49 51.10 -11.90
CA ASN A 291 6.78 51.25 -12.58
C ASN A 291 6.67 51.52 -14.10
N GLY A 292 5.65 52.26 -14.54
CA GLY A 292 5.41 52.58 -15.95
C GLY A 292 4.67 51.50 -16.74
N THR A 293 4.21 50.43 -16.08
CA THR A 293 3.38 49.37 -16.69
C THR A 293 1.95 49.51 -16.18
N GLY A 294 0.98 49.64 -17.08
CA GLY A 294 -0.43 49.71 -16.72
C GLY A 294 -1.01 48.31 -16.47
N ILE A 295 -1.74 48.12 -15.38
CA ILE A 295 -2.42 46.85 -15.08
C ILE A 295 -3.87 46.93 -15.54
N MET A 296 -4.27 45.95 -16.35
CA MET A 296 -5.65 45.79 -16.83
C MET A 296 -6.22 44.46 -16.34
N ILE A 297 -7.49 44.46 -15.92
CA ILE A 297 -8.18 43.23 -15.54
C ILE A 297 -8.88 42.68 -16.75
N SER A 298 -8.51 41.46 -17.14
CA SER A 298 -9.09 40.79 -18.30
C SER A 298 -10.29 39.91 -17.91
N GLU A 299 -10.24 39.29 -16.74
CA GLU A 299 -11.28 38.44 -16.17
C GLU A 299 -11.29 38.53 -14.63
N GLU A 300 -12.46 38.32 -14.03
CA GLU A 300 -12.63 38.24 -12.57
C GLU A 300 -13.29 36.92 -12.14
N ASN A 301 -12.84 36.38 -11.00
CA ASN A 301 -13.45 35.22 -10.34
C ASN A 301 -13.75 35.54 -8.86
N TYR A 302 -14.95 35.17 -8.40
CA TYR A 302 -15.42 35.36 -7.02
C TYR A 302 -15.83 34.05 -6.32
N ASP A 303 -15.51 32.88 -6.88
CA ASP A 303 -15.98 31.56 -6.42
C ASP A 303 -15.64 31.27 -4.95
N GLN A 304 -14.61 31.93 -4.43
CA GLN A 304 -14.12 31.77 -3.07
C GLN A 304 -14.37 33.00 -2.16
N LEU A 305 -15.15 33.98 -2.62
CA LEU A 305 -15.55 35.13 -1.81
C LEU A 305 -16.88 34.85 -1.11
N ILE A 306 -16.86 34.80 0.22
CA ILE A 306 -17.98 34.36 1.06
C ILE A 306 -18.51 35.53 1.89
N GLU A 307 -19.84 35.60 2.00
CA GLU A 307 -20.55 36.53 2.88
C GLU A 307 -20.59 35.99 4.32
N ILE A 308 -20.30 36.86 5.30
CA ILE A 308 -20.54 36.61 6.74
C ILE A 308 -21.71 37.46 7.22
#